data_AF-A0A9P7E526-F1
#
_entry.id   AF-A0A9P7E526-F1
#
_cell.length_a   1.000
_cell.length_b   1.000
_cell.length_c   1.000
_cell.angle_alpha   90.00
_cell.angle_beta   90.00
_cell.angle_gamma   90.00
#
_symmetry.space_group_name_H-M   'P 1'
#
loop_
_entity.id
_entity.type
_entity.pdbx_description
1 polymer ?
#
loop_
_entity_poly.entity_id
_entity_poly.type
_entity_poly.pdbx_seq_one_letter_code
_entity_poly.pdbx_strand_id
1 'polypeptide(L)' 'INYANFDTAIKEKLVIDLRGWPKDIPFQSPTILSNLNTLLKLHNVLKNGSCHWFCMTTHQ' A
#
# COMPACT_ATOMS: atom_id res chain seq x y z
N ILE A 1 5.86 3.52 12.09
CA ILE A 1 5.75 3.92 10.67
C ILE A 1 4.78 5.10 10.59
N ASN A 2 5.18 6.22 9.99
CA ASN A 2 4.25 7.31 9.70
C ASN A 2 3.54 6.98 8.37
N TYR A 3 2.32 6.45 8.47
CA TYR A 3 1.53 6.04 7.31
C TYR A 3 1.03 7.22 6.46
N ALA A 4 0.84 8.39 7.08
CA ALA A 4 0.50 9.62 6.35
C ALA A 4 1.66 10.10 5.46
N ASN A 5 2.90 9.83 5.88
CA ASN A 5 4.10 10.12 5.10
C ASN A 5 4.55 8.93 4.26
N PHE A 6 3.76 7.85 4.15
CA PHE A 6 4.16 6.67 3.39
C PHE A 6 4.46 7.03 1.92
N ASP A 7 3.65 7.92 1.33
CA ASP A 7 3.78 8.29 -0.07
C ASP A 7 5.13 8.94 -0.40
N THR A 8 5.77 9.60 0.56
CA THR A 8 7.05 10.29 0.36
C THR A 8 8.18 9.58 1.10
N ALA A 9 8.08 9.47 2.43
CA ALA A 9 9.18 9.01 3.27
C ALA A 9 9.49 7.52 3.13
N ILE A 10 8.49 6.68 2.83
CA ILE A 10 8.71 5.23 2.67
C ILE A 10 9.13 4.90 1.24
N LYS A 11 8.54 5.55 0.23
CA LYS A 11 8.97 5.38 -1.17
C LYS A 11 10.43 5.78 -1.36
N GLU A 12 10.84 6.93 -0.84
CA GLU A 12 12.22 7.42 -0.95
C GLU A 12 13.21 6.58 -0.14
N LYS A 13 12.87 6.23 1.11
CA LYS A 13 13.81 5.53 2.01
C LYS A 13 14.01 4.06 1.65
N LEU A 14 12.94 3.38 1.25
CA LEU A 14 12.98 1.95 0.98
C LEU A 14 13.05 1.63 -0.52
N VAL A 15 12.94 2.64 -1.39
CA VAL A 15 12.97 2.47 -2.85
C VAL A 15 11.93 1.45 -3.29
N ILE A 16 10.73 1.54 -2.70
CA ILE A 16 9.58 0.69 -3.01
C ILE A 16 8.37 1.56 -3.31
N ASP A 17 7.58 1.15 -4.29
CA ASP A 17 6.29 1.73 -4.62
C ASP A 17 5.18 0.77 -4.23
N LEU A 18 4.01 1.33 -3.92
CA LEU A 18 2.79 0.55 -3.73
C LEU A 18 1.83 0.92 -4.85
N ARG A 19 1.79 0.08 -5.88
CA ARG A 19 1.01 0.33 -7.09
C ARG A 19 -0.38 -0.24 -6.96
N GLY A 20 -1.36 0.50 -7.48
CA GLY A 20 -2.76 0.08 -7.54
C GLY A 20 -3.44 -0.07 -6.18
N TRP A 21 -2.95 0.63 -5.16
CA TRP A 21 -3.65 0.75 -3.88
C TRP A 21 -5.04 1.40 -4.08
N PRO A 22 -6.11 0.89 -3.45
CA PRO A 22 -7.46 1.44 -3.62
C PRO A 22 -7.55 2.87 -3.11
N LYS A 23 -8.03 3.80 -3.95
CA LYS A 23 -8.19 5.22 -3.59
C LYS A 23 -9.14 5.46 -2.42
N ASP A 24 -10.12 4.57 -2.27
CA ASP A 24 -11.15 4.67 -1.21
C ASP A 24 -10.64 4.17 0.16
N ILE A 25 -9.44 3.58 0.20
CA ILE A 25 -8.87 3.01 1.43
C ILE A 25 -7.63 3.82 1.77
N PRO A 26 -7.62 4.59 2.86
CA PRO A 26 -6.41 5.28 3.28
C PRO A 26 -5.34 4.27 3.72
N PHE A 27 -4.10 4.45 3.28
CA PHE A 27 -2.98 3.62 3.70
C PHE A 27 -2.68 3.92 5.18
N GLN A 28 -3.04 3.01 6.09
CA GLN A 28 -2.99 3.23 7.54
C GLN A 28 -2.62 1.95 8.30
N SER A 29 -2.50 2.05 9.63
CA SER A 29 -2.26 0.91 10.51
C SER A 29 -3.37 -0.15 10.38
N PRO A 30 -3.01 -1.45 10.37
CA PRO A 30 -3.99 -2.55 10.37
C PRO A 30 -5.02 -2.46 11.50
N THR A 31 -4.65 -1.90 12.65
CA THR A 31 -5.56 -1.71 13.80
C THR A 31 -6.70 -0.73 13.48
N ILE A 32 -6.44 0.25 12.61
CA ILE A 32 -7.44 1.23 12.13
C ILE A 32 -8.24 0.63 10.95
N LEU A 33 -7.61 -0.21 10.13
CA LEU A 33 -8.23 -0.95 9.03
C LEU A 33 -9.01 -2.19 9.52
N SER A 34 -9.71 -2.10 10.64
CA SER A 34 -10.44 -3.23 11.27
C SER A 34 -11.82 -3.51 10.66
N ASN A 35 -12.27 -2.68 9.72
CA ASN A 35 -13.56 -2.88 9.03
C ASN A 35 -13.48 -4.04 8.03
N LEU A 36 -14.35 -5.03 8.21
CA LEU A 36 -14.42 -6.24 7.40
C LEU A 36 -14.60 -5.96 5.89
N ASN A 37 -15.40 -4.94 5.53
CA ASN A 37 -15.58 -4.55 4.12
C ASN A 37 -14.30 -3.97 3.51
N THR A 38 -13.53 -3.23 4.32
CA THR A 38 -12.25 -2.65 3.89
C THR A 38 -11.21 -3.75 3.70
N LEU A 39 -11.15 -4.70 4.64
CA LEU A 39 -10.29 -5.87 4.57
C LEU A 39 -10.61 -6.75 3.37
N LEU A 40 -11.89 -7.00 3.09
CA LEU A 40 -12.29 -7.82 1.94
C LEU A 40 -11.90 -7.17 0.61
N LYS A 41 -12.13 -5.87 0.47
CA LYS A 41 -11.70 -5.10 -0.71
C LYS A 41 -10.18 -5.17 -0.88
N LEU A 42 -9.45 -4.92 0.20
CA LEU A 42 -7.99 -4.94 0.19
C LEU A 42 -7.44 -6.33 -0.17
N HIS A 43 -8.01 -7.38 0.42
CA HIS A 43 -7.68 -8.76 0.11
C HIS A 43 -7.90 -9.08 -1.37
N ASN A 44 -9.03 -8.66 -1.95
CA ASN A 44 -9.34 -8.94 -3.34
C ASN A 44 -8.37 -8.24 -4.30
N VAL A 45 -8.00 -6.98 -4.06
CA VAL A 45 -7.04 -6.26 -4.93
C VAL A 45 -5.60 -6.75 -4.77
N LEU A 46 -5.22 -7.26 -3.60
CA LEU A 46 -3.93 -7.90 -3.42
C LEU A 46 -3.91 -9.27 -4.11
N LYS A 47 -4.98 -10.06 -3.93
CA LYS A 47 -5.12 -11.40 -4.51
C LYS A 47 -5.17 -11.38 -6.04
N ASN A 48 -5.82 -10.39 -6.63
CA ASN A 48 -5.91 -10.27 -8.09
C ASN A 48 -4.68 -9.58 -8.73
N GLY A 49 -3.68 -9.18 -7.93
CA GLY A 49 -2.47 -8.51 -8.39
C GLY A 49 -2.64 -7.04 -8.79
N SER A 50 -3.84 -6.47 -8.68
CA SER A 50 -4.08 -5.05 -8.98
C SER A 50 -3.34 -4.15 -8.01
N CYS A 51 -3.21 -4.57 -6.75
CA CYS A 51 -2.39 -3.93 -5.74
C CYS A 51 -1.13 -4.76 -5.48
N HIS A 52 0.05 -4.18 -5.67
CA HIS A 52 1.31 -4.88 -5.42
C HIS A 52 2.45 -3.93 -5.04
N TRP A 53 3.41 -4.49 -4.31
CA TRP A 53 4.67 -3.83 -4.02
C TRP A 53 5.58 -3.91 -5.24
N PHE A 54 6.12 -2.77 -5.66
CA PHE A 54 7.05 -2.68 -6.77
C PHE A 54 8.39 -2.14 -6.26
N CYS A 55 9.46 -2.89 -6.44
CA CYS A 55 10.79 -2.39 -6.11
C CYS A 55 11.17 -1.31 -7.13
N MET A 56 11.38 -0.08 -6.68
CA MET A 56 11.80 1.03 -7.54
C MET A 56 13.29 0.98 -7.89
N THR A 57 14.02 -0.11 -7.57
CA THR A 57 15.44 -0.22 -7.88
C THR A 57 15.66 0.07 -9.36
N THR A 58 16.34 1.18 -9.64
CA THR A 58 16.99 1.41 -10.91
C THR A 58 17.99 0.29 -11.10
N HIS A 59 17.68 -0.65 -12.01
CA HIS A 59 18.74 -1.39 -12.65
C HIS A 59 19.66 -0.36 -13.31
N GLN A 60 20.85 -0.21 -12.75
CA GLN A 60 21.99 0.45 -13.36
C GLN A 60 23.09 -0.61 -13.53
#